data_AF-A0A923WFB4-F1
#
_entry.id   AF-A0A923WFB4-F1
#
_cell.length_a   1.000
_cell.length_b   1.000
_cell.length_c   1.000
_cell.angle_alpha   90.00
_cell.angle_beta   90.00
_cell.angle_gamma   90.00
#
_symmetry.space_group_name_H-M   'P 1'
#
loop_
_entity.id
_entity.type
_entity.pdbx_description
1 polymer ?
#
loop_
_entity_poly.entity_id
_entity_poly.type
_entity_poly.pdbx_seq_one_letter_code
_entity_poly.pdbx_strand_id
1 'polypeptide(L)' 'MIKTFTRNDVIRFVYDEVSAEERSDMELLMMSEESFMKLYHKYNVVKNQIRKVAIEPSENVIDRILMYSKSFSLQQ' A
#
# COMPACT_ATOMS: atom_id res chain seq x y z
N MET A 1 20.82 19.24 -9.69
CA MET A 1 20.30 18.34 -10.76
C MET A 1 18.83 18.16 -10.52
N ILE A 2 17.99 18.21 -11.56
CA ILE A 2 16.57 17.89 -11.43
C ILE A 2 16.46 16.36 -11.32
N LYS A 3 16.12 15.85 -10.14
CA LYS A 3 15.88 14.43 -9.90
C LYS A 3 14.57 14.06 -10.58
N THR A 4 14.63 13.21 -11.60
CA THR A 4 13.45 12.80 -12.37
C THR A 4 12.97 11.46 -11.84
N PHE A 5 11.74 11.40 -11.33
CA PHE A 5 11.13 10.16 -10.85
C PHE A 5 10.38 9.44 -11.96
N THR A 6 10.56 8.12 -12.03
CA THR A 6 9.85 7.27 -12.97
C THR A 6 8.45 6.92 -12.46
N ARG A 7 7.62 6.31 -13.32
CA ARG A 7 6.31 5.79 -12.89
C ARG A 7 6.43 4.75 -11.78
N ASN A 8 7.49 3.95 -11.76
CA ASN A 8 7.71 2.95 -10.72
C ASN A 8 8.02 3.60 -9.38
N ASP A 9 8.77 4.70 -9.38
CA ASP A 9 9.07 5.46 -8.16
C ASP A 9 7.80 6.05 -7.55
N VAL A 10 6.87 6.54 -8.39
CA VAL A 10 5.56 7.02 -7.93
C VAL A 10 4.71 5.88 -7.35
N ILE A 11 4.78 4.66 -7.92
CA ILE A 11 4.09 3.50 -7.36
C ILE A 11 4.66 3.16 -5.98
N ARG A 12 5.99 3.05 -5.85
CA ARG A 12 6.65 2.84 -4.55
C ARG A 12 6.23 3.91 -3.54
N PHE A 13 6.16 5.17 -3.96
CA PHE A 13 5.71 6.27 -3.11
C PHE A 13 4.27 6.09 -2.62
N VAL A 14 3.35 5.71 -3.52
CA VAL A 14 1.95 5.42 -3.19
C VAL A 14 1.81 4.27 -2.17
N TYR A 15 2.76 3.34 -2.12
CA TYR A 15 2.78 2.22 -1.17
C TYR A 15 3.70 2.44 0.04
N ASP A 16 4.24 3.65 0.20
CA ASP A 16 5.17 4.00 1.26
C ASP A 16 6.50 3.22 1.25
N GLU A 17 6.94 2.75 0.07
CA GLU A 17 8.14 1.94 -0.18
C GLU A 17 9.35 2.76 -0.68
N VAL A 18 9.44 4.01 -0.22
CA VAL A 18 10.52 4.94 -0.56
C VAL A 18 11.26 5.37 0.71
N SER A 19 12.52 5.75 0.57
CA SER A 19 13.28 6.31 1.70
C SER A 19 12.69 7.66 2.15
N ALA A 20 13.07 8.11 3.35
CA ALA A 20 12.65 9.43 3.85
C ALA A 20 13.16 10.58 2.95
N GLU A 21 14.36 10.44 2.39
CA GLU A 21 14.92 11.41 1.45
C GLU A 21 14.12 11.44 0.14
N GLU A 22 13.85 10.27 -0.45
CA GLU A 22 13.03 10.15 -1.66
C GLU A 22 11.63 10.74 -1.44
N ARG A 23 11.03 10.49 -0.27
CA ARG A 23 9.73 11.05 0.11
C ARG A 23 9.75 12.57 0.14
N SER A 24 10.73 13.16 0.81
CA SER A 24 10.88 14.61 0.89
C SER A 24 10.99 15.25 -0.50
N ASP A 25 11.80 14.66 -1.39
CA ASP A 25 11.95 15.14 -2.77
C ASP A 25 10.64 15.03 -3.56
N MET A 26 9.88 13.94 -3.40
CA MET A 26 8.60 13.72 -4.08
C MET A 26 7.48 14.62 -3.55
N GLU A 27 7.49 14.93 -2.25
CA GLU A 27 6.55 15.88 -1.63
C GLU A 27 6.77 17.29 -2.17
N LEU A 28 8.02 17.73 -2.31
CA LEU A 28 8.37 18.98 -2.98
C LEU A 28 7.87 18.99 -4.43
N LEU A 29 8.12 17.90 -5.17
CA LEU A 29 7.68 17.77 -6.56
C LEU A 29 6.16 17.81 -6.69
N MET A 30 5.43 17.24 -5.73
CA MET A 30 3.97 17.26 -5.69
C MET A 30 3.39 18.67 -5.47
N MET A 31 4.12 19.54 -4.78
CA MET A 31 3.73 20.95 -4.60
C MET A 31 4.05 21.81 -5.82
N SER A 32 5.11 21.49 -6.58
CA SER A 32 5.58 22.29 -7.71
C SER A 32 5.05 21.83 -9.07
N GLU A 33 4.76 20.54 -9.24
CA GLU A 33 4.41 19.93 -10.53
C GLU A 33 3.01 19.30 -10.50
N GLU A 34 2.04 19.99 -11.11
CA GLU A 34 0.65 19.53 -11.19
C GLU A 34 0.52 18.14 -11.87
N SER A 35 1.38 17.87 -12.86
CA SER A 35 1.40 16.58 -13.57
C SER A 35 1.73 15.41 -12.64
N PHE A 36 2.67 15.62 -11.71
CA PHE A 36 3.06 14.63 -10.71
C PHE A 36 1.94 14.42 -9.69
N MET A 37 1.35 15.50 -9.19
CA MET A 37 0.20 15.45 -8.28
C MET A 37 -0.97 14.66 -8.88
N LYS A 38 -1.32 14.92 -10.14
CA LYS A 38 -2.38 14.20 -10.88
C LYS A 38 -2.06 12.70 -11.00
N LEU A 39 -0.82 12.34 -11.29
CA LEU A 39 -0.38 10.95 -11.40
C LEU A 39 -0.47 10.22 -10.04
N TYR A 40 0.05 10.86 -8.99
CA TYR A 40 -0.04 10.34 -7.62
C TYR A 40 -1.49 10.13 -7.17
N HIS A 41 -2.36 11.10 -7.42
CA HIS A 41 -3.79 10.99 -7.10
C HIS A 41 -4.45 9.84 -7.86
N LYS A 42 -4.20 9.72 -9.17
CA LYS A 42 -4.71 8.63 -10.00
C LYS A 42 -4.33 7.26 -9.44
N TYR A 43 -3.07 7.07 -9.04
CA TYR A 43 -2.62 5.80 -8.47
C TYR A 43 -3.22 5.51 -7.09
N ASN A 44 -3.41 6.52 -6.24
CA ASN A 44 -4.11 6.35 -4.98
C ASN A 44 -5.58 5.95 -5.17
N VAL A 45 -6.27 6.52 -6.16
CA VAL A 45 -7.64 6.11 -6.50
C VAL A 45 -7.68 4.63 -6.88
N VAL A 46 -6.75 4.17 -7.72
CA VAL A 46 -6.66 2.76 -8.13
C VAL A 46 -6.34 1.86 -6.92
N LYS A 47 -5.38 2.22 -6.07
CA LYS A 47 -5.06 1.50 -4.82
C LYS A 47 -6.30 1.33 -3.94
N ASN A 48 -7.09 2.40 -3.79
CA ASN A 48 -8.33 2.37 -3.01
C ASN A 48 -9.42 1.52 -3.67
N GLN A 49 -9.50 1.47 -4.99
CA GLN A 49 -10.43 0.58 -5.70
C GLN A 49 -10.08 -0.89 -5.52
N ILE A 50 -8.79 -1.25 -5.58
CA ILE A 50 -8.33 -2.63 -5.34
C ILE A 50 -8.71 -3.09 -3.93
N ARG A 51 -8.56 -2.22 -2.92
CA ARG A 51 -8.97 -2.53 -1.54
C ARG A 51 -10.46 -2.84 -1.36
N LYS A 52 -11.32 -2.39 -2.28
CA LYS A 52 -12.76 -2.70 -2.24
C LYS A 52 -13.08 -4.12 -2.70
N VAL A 53 -12.12 -4.81 -3.31
CA VAL A 53 -12.26 -6.24 -3.61
C VAL A 53 -12.13 -6.97 -2.29
N ALA A 54 -13.27 -7.25 -1.66
CA ALA A 54 -13.33 -8.08 -0.46
C ALA A 54 -12.89 -9.50 -0.83
N ILE A 55 -11.71 -9.89 -0.35
CA ILE A 55 -11.25 -11.28 -0.41
C ILE A 55 -11.56 -11.86 0.96
N GLU A 56 -12.50 -12.79 1.01
CA GLU A 56 -12.82 -13.53 2.22
C GLU A 56 -12.01 -14.83 2.26
N PRO A 57 -11.43 -15.19 3.41
CA PRO A 57 -10.82 -16.51 3.56
C PRO A 57 -11.90 -17.60 3.43
N SER A 58 -11.54 -18.77 2.91
CA SER A 58 -12.47 -19.90 2.91
C SER A 58 -12.81 -20.32 4.34
N GLU A 59 -14.05 -20.74 4.57
CA GLU A 59 -14.53 -21.28 5.86
C GLU A 59 -13.56 -22.31 6.47
N ASN A 60 -13.00 -23.20 5.66
CA ASN A 60 -12.03 -24.21 6.11
C ASN A 60 -10.81 -23.62 6.84
N VAL A 61 -10.30 -22.49 6.35
CA VAL A 61 -9.13 -21.81 6.96
C VAL A 61 -9.53 -21.15 8.27
N ILE A 62 -10.72 -20.54 8.31
CA ILE A 62 -11.28 -19.95 9.54
C ILE A 62 -11.40 -21.03 10.62
N ASP A 63 -12.01 -22.18 10.27
CA ASP A 63 -12.18 -23.31 11.18
C ASP A 63 -10.86 -23.84 11.73
N ARG A 64 -9.84 -23.99 10.88
CA ARG A 64 -8.50 -24.43 11.30
C ARG A 64 -7.86 -23.47 12.31
N ILE A 65 -7.96 -22.16 12.05
CA ILE A 65 -7.41 -21.13 12.95
C ILE A 65 -8.13 -21.16 14.30
N LEU A 66 -9.46 -21.23 14.30
CA LEU A 66 -10.27 -21.28 15.51
C LEU A 66 -10.00 -22.56 16.31
N MET A 67 -9.90 -23.71 15.65
CA MET A 67 -9.59 -24.99 16.29
C MET A 67 -8.20 -24.96 16.95
N TYR A 68 -7.19 -24.45 16.23
CA TYR A 68 -5.85 -24.29 16.78
C TYR A 68 -5.86 -23.39 18.02
N SER A 69 -6.47 -22.20 17.94
CA SER A 69 -6.55 -21.25 19.05
C SER A 69 -7.18 -21.87 20.30
N LYS A 70 -8.29 -22.61 20.14
CA LYS A 70 -8.95 -23.32 21.25
C LYS A 70 -8.08 -24.41 21.84
N SER A 71 -7.40 -25.20 20.99
CA SER A 71 -6.54 -26.28 21.45
C SER A 71 -5.29 -25.78 22.20
N PHE A 72 -4.74 -24.64 21.80
CA PHE A 72 -3.60 -24.01 22.47
C PHE A 72 -3.96 -23.52 23.88
N SER A 73 -5.15 -22.94 24.06
CA SER A 73 -5.63 -22.53 25.40
C SER A 73 -5.92 -23.70 26.35
N LEU A 74 -6.07 -24.91 25.83
CA LEU A 74 -6.29 -26.13 26.62
C LEU A 74 -4.98 -26.87 26.96
N GLN A 75 -3.86 -26.44 26.38
CA GLN A 75 -2.53 -27.03 26.58
C GLN A 75 -1.61 -26.17 27.49
N GLN A 76 -2.10 -25.02 27.97
CA GLN A 76 -1.47 -24.21 29.03
C GLN A 76 -2.17 -24.45 30.36
#